data_AF-A0AAV0HUD2-F1
#
_entry.id   AF-A0AAV0HUD2-F1
#
_cell.length_a   1.000
_cell.length_b   1.000
_cell.length_c   1.000
_cell.angle_alpha   90.00
_cell.angle_beta   90.00
_cell.angle_gamma   90.00
#
_symmetry.space_group_name_H-M   'P 1'
#
loop_
_entity.id
_entity.type
_entity.pdbx_description
1 polymer ?
#
loop_
_entity_poly.entity_id
_entity_poly.type
_entity_poly.pdbx_seq_one_letter_code
_entity_poly.pdbx_strand_id
1 'polypeptide(L)'
;MFCHIADEKDLTNGYLTTPVAGIPAMEGIHLKDFPNFIRTTDPDDGMLNFLIREIDRTSRASAVVFNTFRPFESTFLDSLSSGDAAFPPIYPIGPLHLMIDQIAPNSLP
;
A
#
# COMPACT_ATOMS: atom_id res chain seq x y z
N MET A 1 10.71 4.78 2.43
CA MET A 1 11.50 3.56 2.70
C MET A 1 11.55 2.75 1.42
N PHE A 2 12.73 2.51 0.86
CA PHE A 2 12.88 1.65 -0.33
C PHE A 2 13.37 0.28 0.14
N CYS A 3 12.55 -0.74 -0.07
CA CYS A 3 12.95 -2.13 0.09
C CYS A 3 13.79 -2.54 -1.13
N HIS A 4 15.05 -2.14 -1.14
CA HIS A 4 15.96 -2.36 -2.26
C HIS A 4 16.60 -3.75 -2.16
N ILE A 5 16.38 -4.58 -3.17
CA ILE A 5 17.17 -5.81 -3.36
C ILE A 5 18.47 -5.42 -4.07
N ALA A 6 19.61 -5.73 -3.47
CA ALA A 6 20.91 -5.29 -3.99
C ALA A 6 21.56 -6.30 -4.94
N ASP A 7 21.33 -7.60 -4.71
CA ASP A 7 21.86 -8.69 -5.51
C ASP A 7 20.76 -9.76 -5.68
N GLU A 8 20.72 -10.46 -6.82
CA GLU A 8 19.81 -11.60 -7.02
C GLU A 8 19.96 -12.66 -5.93
N LYS A 9 21.15 -12.79 -5.33
CA LYS A 9 21.41 -13.68 -4.19
C LYS A 9 20.52 -13.38 -2.99
N ASP A 10 20.07 -12.14 -2.82
CA ASP A 10 19.18 -11.71 -1.74
C ASP A 10 17.82 -12.43 -1.79
N LEU A 11 17.43 -12.95 -2.96
CA LEU A 11 16.24 -13.78 -3.10
C LEU A 11 16.36 -15.15 -2.41
N THR A 12 17.58 -15.61 -2.14
CA THR A 12 17.85 -16.97 -1.63
C THR A 12 18.67 -17.01 -0.34
N ASN A 13 19.41 -15.94 -0.01
CA ASN A 13 20.34 -15.91 1.13
C ASN A 13 19.68 -15.58 2.48
N GLY A 14 18.36 -15.42 2.53
CA GLY A 14 17.62 -15.08 3.73
C GLY A 14 17.32 -13.59 3.92
N TYR A 15 17.84 -12.69 3.07
CA TYR A 15 17.57 -11.24 3.15
C TYR A 15 16.07 -10.90 3.15
N LEU A 16 15.25 -11.66 2.42
CA LEU A 16 13.79 -11.46 2.42
C LEU A 16 13.14 -11.69 3.80
N THR A 17 13.80 -12.38 4.72
CA THR A 17 13.32 -12.61 6.10
C THR A 17 13.74 -11.51 7.07
N THR A 18 14.45 -10.48 6.60
CA THR A 18 14.80 -9.33 7.43
C THR A 18 13.54 -8.48 7.72
N PRO A 19 13.28 -8.14 9.00
CA PRO A 19 12.20 -7.22 9.36
C PRO A 19 12.41 -5.83 8.75
N VAL A 20 11.33 -5.26 8.25
CA VAL A 20 11.26 -3.93 7.65
C VAL A 20 11.00 -2.94 8.78
N ALA A 21 11.98 -2.08 9.06
CA ALA A 21 11.90 -1.06 10.11
C ALA A 21 11.33 0.28 9.61
N GLY A 22 10.65 1.03 10.46
CA GLY A 22 10.21 2.40 10.13
C GLY A 22 8.85 2.50 9.44
N ILE A 23 8.02 1.46 9.55
CA ILE A 23 6.59 1.50 9.19
C ILE A 23 5.79 1.24 10.47
N PRO A 24 5.39 2.30 11.22
CA PRO A 24 4.76 2.15 12.54
C PRO A 24 3.48 1.29 12.54
N ALA A 25 2.70 1.34 11.46
CA ALA A 25 1.49 0.54 11.32
C ALA A 25 1.74 -0.94 10.96
N MET A 26 2.98 -1.32 10.66
CA MET A 26 3.33 -2.65 10.14
C MET A 26 4.61 -3.19 10.80
N GLU A 27 4.76 -3.02 12.11
CA GLU A 27 5.92 -3.55 12.83
C GLU A 27 6.03 -5.08 12.69
N GLY A 28 7.26 -5.57 12.51
CA GLY A 28 7.53 -7.01 12.38
C GLY A 28 7.23 -7.62 11.02
N ILE A 29 6.79 -6.82 10.04
CA ILE A 29 6.66 -7.29 8.65
C ILE A 29 8.04 -7.55 8.04
N HIS A 30 8.17 -8.61 7.26
CA HIS A 30 9.40 -8.95 6.55
C HIS A 30 9.30 -8.57 5.07
N LEU A 31 10.45 -8.43 4.40
CA LEU A 31 10.46 -8.13 2.97
C LEU A 31 9.73 -9.21 2.12
N LYS A 32 9.75 -10.47 2.56
CA LYS A 32 8.99 -11.57 1.93
C LYS A 32 7.47 -11.45 2.03
N ASP A 33 6.96 -10.56 2.88
CA ASP A 33 5.52 -10.36 3.08
C ASP A 33 4.98 -9.26 2.13
N PHE A 34 5.87 -8.46 1.53
CA PHE A 34 5.51 -7.49 0.49
C PHE A 34 5.28 -8.14 -0.88
N PRO A 35 4.50 -7.53 -1.77
CA PRO A 35 4.33 -8.04 -3.12
C PRO A 35 5.66 -8.22 -3.89
N ASN A 36 5.76 -9.25 -4.72
CA ASN A 36 7.02 -9.59 -5.40
C ASN A 36 7.53 -8.49 -6.35
N PHE A 37 6.69 -7.58 -6.83
CA PHE A 37 7.08 -6.54 -7.78
C PHE A 37 8.03 -5.48 -7.20
N ILE A 38 8.22 -5.42 -5.86
CA ILE A 38 9.25 -4.55 -5.26
C ILE A 38 10.61 -5.25 -5.12
N ARG A 39 10.69 -6.54 -5.48
CA ARG A 39 11.85 -7.42 -5.29
C ARG A 39 12.71 -7.48 -6.54
N THR A 40 13.18 -6.34 -7.01
CA THR A 40 13.95 -6.20 -8.25
C THR A 40 15.26 -5.47 -8.01
N THR A 41 16.31 -5.87 -8.74
CA THR A 41 17.61 -5.18 -8.80
C THR A 41 17.68 -4.24 -10.01
N ASP A 42 16.68 -4.28 -10.90
CA ASP A 42 16.62 -3.46 -12.10
C ASP A 42 16.12 -2.05 -11.73
N PRO A 43 16.94 -0.99 -11.86
CA PRO A 43 16.50 0.38 -11.61
C PRO A 43 15.43 0.84 -12.61
N ASP A 44 15.34 0.20 -13.77
CA ASP A 44 14.36 0.50 -14.82
C ASP A 44 13.13 -0.43 -14.78
N ASP A 45 12.94 -1.20 -13.69
CA ASP A 45 11.78 -2.09 -13.53
C ASP A 45 10.47 -1.32 -13.71
N GLY A 46 9.69 -1.71 -14.72
CA GLY A 46 8.49 -0.99 -15.12
C GLY A 46 7.40 -0.96 -14.05
N MET A 47 7.27 -2.02 -13.24
CA MET A 47 6.24 -2.08 -12.19
C MET A 47 6.64 -1.26 -10.97
N LEU A 48 7.90 -1.33 -10.54
CA LEU A 48 8.41 -0.52 -9.45
C LEU A 48 8.32 0.98 -9.80
N ASN A 49 8.76 1.35 -11.00
CA ASN A 49 8.70 2.73 -11.48
C ASN A 49 7.27 3.23 -11.63
N PHE A 50 6.35 2.38 -12.09
CA PHE A 50 4.92 2.71 -12.10
C PHE A 50 4.40 3.03 -10.70
N LEU A 51 4.69 2.18 -9.70
CA LEU A 51 4.21 2.38 -8.32
C LEU A 51 4.76 3.66 -7.69
N ILE A 52 6.06 3.94 -7.85
CA ILE A 52 6.67 5.18 -7.36
C ILE A 52 5.94 6.39 -7.94
N ARG A 53 5.67 6.37 -9.25
CA ARG A 53 4.96 7.46 -9.94
C ARG A 53 3.51 7.61 -9.46
N GLU A 54 2.79 6.52 -9.27
CA GLU A 54 1.40 6.59 -8.81
C GLU A 54 1.31 7.03 -7.33
N ILE A 55 2.27 6.64 -6.48
CA ILE A 55 2.38 7.15 -5.10
C ILE A 55 2.61 8.66 -5.12
N ASP A 56 3.55 9.16 -5.92
CA ASP A 56 3.81 10.60 -6.07
C ASP A 56 2.55 11.35 -6.55
N ARG A 57 1.86 10.81 -7.56
CA ARG A 57 0.60 11.37 -8.08
C ARG A 57 -0.53 11.38 -7.06
N THR A 58 -0.54 10.45 -6.11
CA THR A 58 -1.58 10.37 -5.08
C THR A 58 -1.64 11.66 -4.26
N SER A 59 -0.50 12.33 -4.04
CA SER A 59 -0.45 13.62 -3.35
C SER A 59 -1.24 14.74 -4.04
N ARG A 60 -1.51 14.59 -5.35
CA ARG A 60 -2.25 15.54 -6.18
C ARG A 60 -3.72 15.15 -6.38
N ALA A 61 -4.15 14.01 -5.84
CA ALA A 61 -5.54 13.59 -5.92
C ALA A 61 -6.42 14.44 -4.98
N SER A 62 -7.71 14.54 -5.27
CA SER A 62 -8.65 15.22 -4.36
C SER A 62 -8.93 14.41 -3.08
N ALA A 63 -8.77 13.08 -3.15
CA ALA A 63 -9.04 12.14 -2.07
C ALA A 63 -8.44 10.76 -2.39
N VAL A 64 -8.19 9.96 -1.35
CA VAL A 64 -7.90 8.52 -1.47
C VAL A 64 -9.04 7.72 -0.85
N VAL A 65 -9.56 6.76 -1.61
CA VAL A 65 -10.63 5.87 -1.16
C VAL A 65 -10.05 4.49 -0.90
N PHE A 66 -10.23 3.97 0.31
CA PHE A 66 -9.87 2.60 0.66
C PHE A 66 -11.11 1.74 0.82
N ASN A 67 -11.08 0.54 0.25
CA ASN A 67 -12.05 -0.52 0.52
C ASN A 67 -11.72 -1.23 1.85
N THR A 68 -11.72 -0.46 2.93
CA THR A 68 -11.48 -0.90 4.31
C THR A 68 -12.41 -0.13 5.24
N PHE A 69 -12.43 -0.48 6.54
CA PHE A 69 -13.22 0.21 7.56
C PHE A 69 -12.39 0.52 8.79
N ARG A 70 -12.70 1.65 9.44
CA ARG A 70 -11.87 2.22 10.51
C ARG A 70 -11.63 1.29 11.72
N PRO A 71 -12.62 0.54 12.22
CA PRO A 71 -12.38 -0.46 13.27
C PRO A 71 -11.37 -1.56 12.93
N PHE A 72 -11.14 -1.84 11.65
CA PHE A 72 -10.20 -2.88 11.21
C PHE A 72 -8.77 -2.37 11.08
N GLU A 73 -8.60 -1.13 10.58
CA GLU A 73 -7.28 -0.57 10.21
C GLU A 73 -7.03 0.83 10.80
N SER A 74 -7.47 1.09 12.03
CA SER A 74 -7.36 2.42 12.66
C SER A 74 -5.93 2.96 12.66
N THR A 75 -4.95 2.18 13.13
CA THR A 75 -3.54 2.58 13.19
C THR A 75 -2.98 2.93 11.82
N PHE A 76 -3.31 2.13 10.80
CA PHE A 76 -2.89 2.38 9.42
C PHE A 76 -3.50 3.68 8.88
N LEU A 77 -4.83 3.83 9.00
CA LEU A 77 -5.55 5.02 8.52
C LEU A 77 -5.09 6.29 9.24
N ASP A 78 -4.83 6.20 10.54
CA ASP A 78 -4.32 7.32 11.33
C ASP A 78 -2.89 7.68 10.90
N SER A 79 -2.02 6.71 10.64
CA SER A 79 -0.66 6.97 10.14
C SER A 79 -0.65 7.68 8.78
N LEU A 80 -1.57 7.32 7.89
CA LEU A 80 -1.69 7.98 6.59
C LEU A 80 -2.28 9.39 6.69
N SER A 81 -3.16 9.62 7.68
CA SER A 81 -3.83 10.92 7.89
C SER A 81 -2.98 11.91 8.69
N SER A 82 -2.07 11.43 9.53
CA SER A 82 -1.28 12.23 10.48
C SER A 82 0.20 12.37 10.15
N GLY A 83 0.72 11.57 9.21
CA GLY A 83 2.16 11.54 8.90
C GLY A 83 2.65 12.70 8.03
N ASP A 84 3.97 12.81 7.90
CA ASP A 84 4.69 13.73 6.99
C ASP A 84 4.43 13.47 5.49
N ALA A 85 3.63 12.45 5.17
CA ALA A 85 3.26 12.11 3.81
C ALA A 85 2.11 13.01 3.34
N ALA A 86 2.29 13.65 2.19
CA ALA A 86 1.33 14.55 1.57
C ALA A 86 0.14 13.79 0.95
N PHE A 87 -0.57 12.97 1.73
CA PHE A 87 -1.80 12.33 1.26
C PHE A 87 -2.99 13.29 1.36
N PRO A 88 -3.87 13.31 0.36
CA PRO A 88 -5.14 14.04 0.44
C PRO A 88 -6.11 13.32 1.40
N PRO A 89 -7.31 13.88 1.66
CA PRO A 89 -8.28 13.26 2.55
C PRO A 89 -8.53 11.78 2.26
N ILE A 90 -8.55 10.96 3.33
CA ILE A 90 -8.63 9.51 3.26
C ILE A 90 -10.03 9.03 3.67
N TYR A 91 -10.65 8.21 2.82
CA TYR A 91 -12.00 7.69 3.02
C TYR A 91 -12.03 6.16 3.03
N PRO A 92 -12.12 5.53 4.21
CA PRO A 92 -12.40 4.11 4.33
C PRO A 92 -13.92 3.86 4.12
N ILE A 93 -14.31 3.40 2.94
CA ILE A 93 -15.73 3.16 2.58
C ILE A 93 -16.11 1.67 2.54
N GLY A 94 -15.18 0.81 2.94
CA GLY A 94 -15.37 -0.63 2.86
C GLY A 94 -16.15 -1.23 4.04
N PRO A 95 -16.39 -2.55 3.97
CA PRO A 95 -16.12 -3.40 2.81
C PRO A 95 -17.23 -3.29 1.76
N LEU A 96 -16.87 -2.94 0.52
CA LEU A 96 -17.79 -2.68 -0.59
C LEU A 96 -18.74 -3.86 -0.88
N HIS A 97 -18.30 -5.10 -0.65
CA HIS A 97 -19.13 -6.28 -0.90
C HIS A 97 -20.37 -6.36 0.00
N LEU A 98 -20.35 -5.74 1.20
CA LEU A 98 -21.51 -5.67 2.09
C LEU A 98 -22.49 -4.54 1.70
N MET A 99 -22.10 -3.68 0.76
CA MET A 99 -22.92 -2.55 0.32
C MET A 99 -23.73 -2.86 -0.95
N ILE A 100 -23.54 -4.03 -1.56
CA ILE A 100 -24.19 -4.43 -2.82
C ILE A 100 -25.71 -4.39 -2.68
N ASP A 101 -26.27 -4.84 -1.54
CA ASP A 101 -27.71 -4.86 -1.30
C ASP A 101 -28.34 -3.47 -1.14
N GLN A 102 -27.51 -2.42 -0.95
CA GLN A 102 -27.97 -1.04 -0.87
C GLN A 102 -28.06 -0.36 -2.24
N ILE A 103 -27.53 -1.00 -3.29
CA ILE A 103 -27.62 -0.51 -4.66
C ILE A 103 -29.02 -0.85 -5.17
N ALA A 104 -29.86 0.17 -5.37
CA ALA A 104 -31.21 -0.03 -5.90
C ALA A 104 -31.14 -0.81 -7.23
N PRO A 105 -32.02 -1.81 -7.45
CA PRO A 105 -31.97 -2.68 -8.64
C PRO A 105 -32.11 -1.93 -9.97
N ASN A 106 -32.50 -0.66 -9.96
CA ASN A 106 -32.70 0.17 -11.15
C ASN A 106 -31.47 1.03 -11.53
N SER A 107 -30.31 0.78 -10.93
CA SER A 107 -29.09 1.60 -11.12
C SER A 107 -28.05 0.98 -12.06
N LEU A 108 -28.29 -0.24 -12.56
CA LEU A 108 -27.38 -0.92 -13.48
C LEU A 108 -27.85 -0.66 -14.94
N PRO A 109 -26.98 -0.10 -15.81
CA PRO A 109 -27.30 0.15 -17.21
C PRO A 109 -27.45 -1.14 -18.03
#